data_AF-E0NWF9-F1
#
_entry.id   AF-E0NWF9-F1
#
_cell.length_a   1.000
_cell.length_b   1.000
_cell.length_c   1.000
_cell.angle_alpha   90.00
_cell.angle_beta   90.00
_cell.angle_gamma   90.00
#
_symmetry.space_group_name_H-M   'P 1'
#
loop_
_entity.id
_entity.type
_entity.pdbx_description
1 polymer ?
#
loop_
_entity_poly.entity_id
_entity_poly.type
_entity_poly.pdbx_seq_one_letter_code
_entity_poly.pdbx_strand_id
1 'polypeptide(L)'
;MDRALQMGANIYTKGELKKLREALRAWKKKEGYLQNDRTKLEQEIVAFQRRPIPSPDDRDAYAEYQDRKRALDERSDALTKKAQELAEQKAKLAAWQKRLPAQIDAPQGKEKIKEIALGIIRKNAPYQKRYDALKARLDRATERMDRAKVQMDALAKAVKTDRNDVRRYKIAAPEKVKDRPGIIAEAVSGNEHYASLVATMRDDNSALKTWTLMSDAAKEEEANKRMYRDL
;
A
#
# COMPACT_ATOMS: atom_id res chain seq x y z
N MET A 1 -7.37 -6.92 -1.17
CA MET A 1 -7.12 -8.21 -1.86
C MET A 1 -6.09 -8.08 -2.97
N ASP A 2 -6.18 -7.07 -3.83
CA ASP A 2 -5.29 -6.90 -5.00
C ASP A 2 -3.78 -6.87 -4.70
N ARG A 3 -3.36 -6.33 -3.55
CA ARG A 3 -1.93 -6.21 -3.22
C ARG A 3 -1.24 -7.57 -3.05
N ALA A 4 -1.90 -8.54 -2.43
CA ALA A 4 -1.34 -9.87 -2.22
C ALA A 4 -1.19 -10.63 -3.55
N LEU A 5 -2.17 -10.48 -4.46
CA LEU A 5 -2.10 -11.02 -5.82
C LEU A 5 -0.99 -10.38 -6.63
N GLN A 6 -0.81 -9.05 -6.56
CA GLN A 6 0.32 -8.36 -7.19
C GLN A 6 1.67 -8.82 -6.65
N MET A 7 1.79 -9.00 -5.32
CA MET A 7 3.00 -9.54 -4.70
C MET A 7 3.24 -10.99 -5.12
N GLY A 8 2.19 -11.81 -5.17
CA GLY A 8 2.22 -13.18 -5.66
C GLY A 8 2.68 -13.28 -7.12
N ALA A 9 2.15 -12.43 -8.00
CA ALA A 9 2.55 -12.34 -9.40
C ALA A 9 4.02 -11.97 -9.56
N ASN A 10 4.52 -11.03 -8.74
CA ASN A 10 5.93 -10.65 -8.76
C ASN A 10 6.85 -11.75 -8.22
N ILE A 11 6.43 -12.52 -7.21
CA ILE A 11 7.18 -13.66 -6.68
C ILE A 11 7.19 -14.81 -7.69
N TYR A 12 6.03 -15.14 -8.28
CA TYR A 12 5.90 -16.17 -9.31
C TYR A 12 6.79 -15.88 -10.52
N THR A 13 6.83 -14.62 -10.97
CA THR A 13 7.71 -14.18 -12.06
C THR A 13 9.14 -13.90 -11.61
N LYS A 14 9.53 -14.23 -10.38
CA LYS A 14 10.88 -14.03 -9.81
C LYS A 14 11.42 -12.60 -10.00
N GLY A 15 10.53 -11.61 -9.90
CA GLY A 15 10.86 -10.19 -10.06
C GLY A 15 11.04 -9.73 -11.50
N GLU A 16 10.76 -10.56 -12.52
CA GLU A 16 10.88 -10.19 -13.92
C GLU A 16 9.99 -8.99 -14.30
N LEU A 17 8.80 -8.86 -13.70
CA LEU A 17 7.94 -7.68 -13.90
C LEU A 17 8.62 -6.37 -13.49
N LYS A 18 9.46 -6.39 -12.46
CA LYS A 18 10.24 -5.22 -12.05
C LYS A 18 11.39 -4.97 -13.03
N LYS A 19 12.13 -6.02 -13.40
CA LYS A 19 13.24 -5.94 -14.36
C LYS A 19 12.79 -5.44 -15.74
N LEU A 20 11.64 -5.89 -16.23
CA LEU A 20 11.05 -5.42 -17.49
C LEU A 20 10.78 -3.91 -17.45
N ARG A 21 10.20 -3.40 -16.36
CA ARG A 21 9.93 -1.97 -16.18
C ARG A 21 11.22 -1.14 -16.14
N GLU A 22 12.24 -1.62 -15.44
CA GLU A 22 13.55 -0.97 -15.38
C GLU A 22 14.23 -0.96 -16.75
N ALA A 23 14.20 -2.10 -17.46
CA ALA A 23 14.78 -2.22 -18.80
C ALA A 23 14.07 -1.33 -19.82
N LEU A 24 12.73 -1.25 -19.79
CA LEU A 24 11.95 -0.34 -20.64
C LEU A 24 12.31 1.13 -20.38
N ARG A 25 12.47 1.53 -19.11
CA ARG A 25 12.89 2.90 -18.75
C ARG A 25 14.30 3.21 -19.24
N ALA A 26 15.24 2.29 -19.03
CA ALA A 26 16.62 2.43 -19.48
C ALA A 26 16.70 2.51 -21.01
N TRP A 27 15.95 1.66 -21.72
CA TRP A 27 15.87 1.69 -23.17
C TRP A 27 15.28 3.00 -23.69
N LYS A 28 14.16 3.48 -23.12
CA LYS A 28 13.56 4.77 -23.48
C LYS A 28 14.52 5.94 -23.28
N LYS A 29 15.34 5.90 -22.22
CA LYS A 29 16.39 6.91 -21.98
C LYS A 29 17.46 6.89 -23.08
N LYS A 30 17.92 5.69 -23.47
CA LYS A 30 18.89 5.53 -24.57
C LYS A 30 18.32 5.97 -25.91
N GLU A 31 17.05 5.67 -26.18
CA GLU A 31 16.35 6.12 -27.39
C GLU A 31 16.29 7.66 -27.45
N GLY A 32 15.99 8.32 -26.33
CA GLY A 32 16.04 9.78 -26.24
C GLY A 32 17.43 10.36 -26.50
N TYR A 33 18.49 9.75 -25.97
CA TYR A 33 19.86 10.17 -26.28
C TYR A 33 20.22 9.99 -27.75
N LEU A 34 19.84 8.87 -28.35
CA LEU A 34 20.07 8.63 -29.78
C LEU A 34 19.36 9.68 -30.65
N GLN A 35 18.12 10.04 -30.31
CA GLN A 35 17.40 11.09 -31.02
C GLN A 35 18.12 12.44 -30.91
N ASN A 36 18.55 12.82 -29.71
CA ASN A 36 19.33 14.04 -29.52
C ASN A 36 20.65 14.02 -30.32
N ASP A 37 21.38 12.91 -30.31
CA ASP A 37 22.63 12.78 -31.06
C ASP A 37 22.41 12.86 -32.58
N ARG A 38 21.30 12.31 -33.08
CA ARG A 38 20.88 12.45 -34.49
C ARG A 38 20.59 13.90 -34.85
N THR A 39 19.80 14.61 -34.05
CA THR A 39 19.50 16.03 -34.31
C THR A 39 20.76 16.90 -34.32
N LYS A 40 21.72 16.64 -33.43
CA LYS A 40 23.02 17.33 -33.43
C LYS A 40 23.82 17.01 -34.69
N LEU A 41 23.90 15.75 -35.08
CA LEU A 41 24.60 15.34 -36.30
C LEU A 41 23.96 16.00 -37.54
N GLU A 42 22.63 16.02 -37.63
CA GLU A 42 21.90 16.69 -38.71
C GLU A 42 22.23 18.18 -38.78
N GLN A 43 22.25 18.88 -37.63
CA GLN A 43 22.66 20.28 -37.55
C GLN A 43 24.11 20.48 -37.99
N GLU A 44 25.03 19.61 -37.58
CA GLU A 44 26.44 19.65 -37.97
C GLU A 44 26.62 19.40 -39.48
N ILE A 45 25.87 18.45 -40.06
CA ILE A 45 25.86 18.18 -41.50
C ILE A 45 25.35 19.40 -42.26
N VAL A 46 24.23 20.00 -41.83
CA VAL A 46 23.69 21.22 -42.46
C VAL A 46 24.69 22.38 -42.35
N ALA A 47 25.32 22.56 -41.19
CA ALA A 47 26.33 23.59 -40.99
C ALA A 47 27.59 23.35 -41.84
N PHE A 48 27.97 22.08 -42.05
CA PHE A 48 29.08 21.69 -42.92
C PHE A 48 28.74 21.96 -44.40
N GLN A 49 27.54 21.60 -44.86
CA GLN A 49 27.08 21.83 -46.23
C GLN A 49 26.98 23.33 -46.60
N ARG A 50 26.78 24.21 -45.62
CA ARG A 50 26.77 25.67 -45.83
C ARG A 50 28.17 26.27 -46.04
N ARG A 51 29.24 25.55 -45.70
CA ARG A 51 30.61 26.03 -45.89
C ARG A 51 30.99 25.95 -47.37
N PRO A 52 31.75 26.92 -47.90
CA PRO A 52 32.27 26.83 -49.26
C PRO A 52 33.23 25.65 -49.36
N ILE A 53 33.20 24.95 -50.51
CA ILE A 53 34.12 23.86 -50.81
C ILE A 53 35.47 24.49 -51.16
N PRO A 54 36.57 24.17 -50.43
CA PRO A 54 37.90 24.68 -50.75
C PRO A 54 38.36 24.25 -52.14
N SER A 55 39.19 25.07 -52.81
CA SER A 55 39.78 24.68 -54.09
C SER A 55 40.72 23.48 -53.89
N PRO A 56 40.73 22.48 -54.79
CA PRO A 56 41.68 21.37 -54.74
C PRO A 56 43.15 21.80 -54.80
N ASP A 57 43.43 23.00 -55.32
CA ASP A 57 44.77 23.57 -55.39
C ASP A 57 45.33 23.92 -54.00
N ASP A 58 44.46 24.18 -53.04
CA ASP A 58 44.80 24.52 -51.65
C ASP A 58 44.78 23.23 -50.80
N ARG A 59 45.86 22.45 -50.90
CA ARG A 59 45.95 21.07 -50.40
C ARG A 59 45.55 20.93 -48.93
N ASP A 60 46.00 21.84 -48.07
CA ASP A 60 45.77 21.74 -46.62
C ASP A 60 44.29 21.97 -46.30
N ALA A 61 43.68 23.02 -46.88
CA ALA A 61 42.26 23.32 -46.68
C ALA A 61 41.34 22.24 -47.27
N TYR A 62 41.70 21.66 -48.42
CA TYR A 62 40.95 20.57 -49.02
C TYR A 62 41.07 19.26 -48.21
N ALA A 63 42.25 18.98 -47.63
CA ALA A 63 42.44 17.83 -46.75
C ALA A 63 41.60 17.93 -45.48
N GLU A 64 41.59 19.09 -44.80
CA GLU A 64 40.74 19.33 -43.62
C GLU A 64 39.24 19.16 -43.93
N TYR A 65 38.80 19.61 -45.10
CA TYR A 65 37.42 19.44 -45.55
C TYR A 65 37.06 17.95 -45.72
N GLN A 66 37.95 17.17 -46.35
CA GLN A 66 37.75 15.73 -46.55
C GLN A 66 37.75 14.97 -45.22
N ASP A 67 38.68 15.28 -44.31
CA ASP A 67 38.74 14.65 -42.99
C ASP A 67 37.50 14.95 -42.17
N ARG A 68 37.00 16.19 -42.23
CA ARG A 68 35.76 16.57 -41.56
C ARG A 68 34.54 15.87 -42.13
N LYS A 69 34.50 15.67 -43.46
CA LYS A 69 33.46 14.88 -44.12
C LYS A 69 33.50 13.42 -43.66
N ARG A 70 34.69 12.80 -43.67
CA ARG A 70 34.89 11.43 -43.19
C ARG A 70 34.45 11.27 -41.73
N ALA A 71 34.80 12.22 -40.86
CA ALA A 71 34.38 12.18 -39.46
C ALA A 71 32.85 12.26 -39.28
N LEU A 72 32.16 13.04 -40.12
CA LEU A 72 30.69 13.09 -40.12
C LEU A 72 30.08 11.77 -40.60
N ASP A 73 30.63 11.18 -41.66
CA ASP A 73 30.20 9.89 -42.21
C ASP A 73 30.40 8.77 -41.18
N GLU A 74 31.58 8.68 -40.56
CA GLU A 74 31.89 7.72 -39.49
C GLU A 74 30.95 7.88 -38.29
N ARG A 75 30.64 9.12 -37.90
CA ARG A 75 29.70 9.39 -36.82
C ARG A 75 28.28 8.99 -37.20
N SER A 76 27.88 9.18 -38.46
CA SER A 76 26.60 8.72 -38.98
C SER A 76 26.49 7.19 -38.89
N ASP A 77 27.54 6.47 -39.30
CA ASP A 77 27.63 5.01 -39.24
C ASP A 77 27.62 4.47 -37.80
N ALA A 78 28.27 5.18 -36.88
CA ALA A 78 28.22 4.83 -35.46
C ALA A 78 26.79 4.99 -34.90
N LEU A 79 26.05 6.04 -35.29
CA LEU A 79 24.67 6.24 -34.87
C LEU A 79 23.71 5.24 -35.53
N THR A 80 23.93 4.81 -36.77
CA THR A 80 23.12 3.78 -37.42
C THR A 80 23.30 2.42 -36.74
N LYS A 81 24.54 2.03 -36.42
CA LYS A 81 24.82 0.81 -35.63
C LYS A 81 24.14 0.84 -34.26
N LYS A 82 24.28 1.94 -33.51
CA LYS A 82 23.59 2.11 -32.21
C LYS A 82 22.06 2.04 -32.35
N ALA A 83 21.51 2.55 -33.44
CA ALA A 83 20.09 2.45 -33.71
C ALA A 83 19.62 1.02 -33.98
N GLN A 84 20.42 0.24 -34.72
CA GLN A 84 20.15 -1.18 -34.95
C GLN A 84 20.18 -1.97 -33.63
N GLU A 85 21.21 -1.78 -32.81
CA GLU A 85 21.30 -2.42 -31.48
C GLU A 85 20.09 -2.06 -30.58
N LEU A 86 19.68 -0.79 -30.58
CA LEU A 86 18.50 -0.36 -29.82
C LEU A 86 17.20 -0.94 -30.39
N ALA A 87 17.10 -1.14 -31.69
CA ALA A 87 15.95 -1.79 -32.32
C ALA A 87 15.87 -3.29 -31.95
N GLU A 88 17.00 -3.99 -31.93
CA GLU A 88 17.06 -5.38 -31.46
C GLU A 88 16.68 -5.49 -29.97
N GLN A 89 17.19 -4.56 -29.14
CA GLN A 89 16.81 -4.50 -27.73
C GLN A 89 15.31 -4.23 -27.58
N LYS A 90 14.73 -3.35 -28.40
CA LYS A 90 13.28 -3.08 -28.42
C LYS A 90 12.49 -4.34 -28.76
N ALA A 91 12.92 -5.11 -29.75
CA ALA A 91 12.27 -6.35 -30.14
C ALA A 91 12.30 -7.40 -29.01
N LYS A 92 13.46 -7.56 -28.35
CA LYS A 92 13.59 -8.43 -27.16
C LYS A 92 12.69 -7.99 -26.02
N LEU A 93 12.62 -6.69 -25.73
CA LEU A 93 11.73 -6.13 -24.71
C LEU A 93 10.25 -6.33 -25.06
N ALA A 94 9.87 -6.16 -26.32
CA ALA A 94 8.50 -6.38 -26.78
C ALA A 94 8.08 -7.85 -26.66
N ALA A 95 8.97 -8.78 -27.02
CA ALA A 95 8.73 -10.21 -26.83
C ALA A 95 8.57 -10.55 -25.33
N TRP A 96 9.44 -10.02 -24.47
CA TRP A 96 9.35 -10.21 -23.02
C TRP A 96 8.06 -9.61 -22.44
N GLN A 97 7.65 -8.43 -22.92
CA GLN A 97 6.43 -7.75 -22.53
C GLN A 97 5.16 -8.50 -22.94
N LYS A 98 5.19 -9.31 -24.00
CA LYS A 98 4.08 -10.20 -24.38
C LYS A 98 4.09 -11.51 -23.59
N ARG A 99 5.29 -12.10 -23.39
CA ARG A 99 5.46 -13.39 -22.72
C ARG A 99 5.02 -13.36 -21.25
N LEU A 100 5.40 -12.31 -20.51
CA LEU A 100 5.15 -12.24 -19.06
C LEU A 100 3.66 -12.23 -18.70
N PRO A 101 2.82 -11.36 -19.32
CA PRO A 101 1.38 -11.41 -19.12
C PRO A 101 0.79 -12.75 -19.51
N ALA A 102 1.17 -13.33 -20.65
CA ALA A 102 0.67 -14.65 -21.07
C ALA A 102 1.01 -15.75 -20.05
N GLN A 103 2.18 -15.71 -19.44
CA GLN A 103 2.58 -16.65 -18.39
C GLN A 103 1.78 -16.45 -17.09
N ILE A 104 1.48 -15.20 -16.73
CA ILE A 104 0.65 -14.86 -15.56
C ILE A 104 -0.81 -15.27 -15.79
N ASP A 105 -1.31 -15.02 -16.99
CA ASP A 105 -2.72 -15.23 -17.34
C ASP A 105 -3.06 -16.70 -17.62
N ALA A 106 -2.04 -17.54 -17.86
CA ALA A 106 -2.20 -18.98 -17.93
C ALA A 106 -2.86 -19.52 -16.65
N PRO A 107 -3.71 -20.57 -16.74
CA PRO A 107 -4.44 -21.10 -15.59
C PRO A 107 -3.49 -21.56 -14.47
N GLN A 108 -2.41 -22.26 -14.84
CA GLN A 108 -1.35 -22.66 -13.90
C GLN A 108 -0.64 -21.46 -13.25
N GLY A 109 -0.50 -20.35 -13.98
CA GLY A 109 0.06 -19.11 -13.46
C GLY A 109 -0.86 -18.50 -12.40
N LYS A 110 -2.15 -18.36 -12.72
CA LYS A 110 -3.16 -17.84 -11.81
C LYS A 110 -3.28 -18.66 -10.52
N GLU A 111 -3.31 -19.98 -10.62
CA GLU A 111 -3.39 -20.86 -9.45
C GLU A 111 -2.17 -20.71 -8.53
N LYS A 112 -0.96 -20.76 -9.08
CA LYS A 112 0.27 -20.57 -8.30
C LYS A 112 0.34 -19.18 -7.67
N ILE A 113 -0.10 -18.14 -8.39
CA ILE A 113 -0.15 -16.78 -7.86
C ILE A 113 -1.14 -16.68 -6.70
N LYS A 114 -2.32 -17.31 -6.81
CA LYS A 114 -3.31 -17.39 -5.73
C LYS A 114 -2.76 -18.12 -4.50
N GLU A 115 -2.09 -19.25 -4.70
CA GLU A 115 -1.43 -20.00 -3.61
C GLU A 115 -0.38 -19.15 -2.89
N ILE A 116 0.49 -18.46 -3.62
CA ILE A 116 1.48 -17.55 -3.04
C ILE A 116 0.79 -16.40 -2.30
N ALA A 117 -0.25 -15.81 -2.88
CA ALA A 117 -1.01 -14.73 -2.26
C ALA A 117 -1.66 -15.16 -0.94
N LEU A 118 -2.24 -16.36 -0.90
CA LEU A 118 -2.77 -16.96 0.32
C LEU A 118 -1.67 -17.17 1.38
N GLY A 119 -0.52 -17.68 0.96
CA GLY A 119 0.64 -17.82 1.84
C GLY A 119 1.05 -16.48 2.47
N ILE A 120 1.04 -15.39 1.70
CA ILE A 120 1.32 -14.04 2.19
C ILE A 120 0.25 -13.59 3.19
N ILE A 121 -1.03 -13.77 2.87
CA ILE A 121 -2.15 -13.36 3.75
C ILE A 121 -2.09 -14.13 5.07
N ARG A 122 -1.87 -15.45 5.02
CA ARG A 122 -1.74 -16.30 6.22
C ARG A 122 -0.59 -15.84 7.12
N LYS A 123 0.58 -15.58 6.53
CA LYS A 123 1.74 -15.05 7.27
C LYS A 123 1.47 -13.68 7.88
N ASN A 124 0.69 -12.84 7.21
CA ASN A 124 0.38 -11.48 7.67
C ASN A 124 -0.79 -11.41 8.66
N ALA A 125 -1.68 -12.42 8.70
CA ALA A 125 -2.84 -12.48 9.58
C ALA A 125 -2.52 -12.22 11.07
N PRO A 126 -1.51 -12.83 11.71
CA PRO A 126 -1.20 -12.55 13.12
C PRO A 126 -0.71 -11.11 13.33
N TYR A 127 0.01 -10.53 12.37
CA TYR A 127 0.45 -9.14 12.45
C TYR A 127 -0.73 -8.17 12.31
N GLN A 128 -1.68 -8.48 11.43
CA GLN A 128 -2.90 -7.70 11.29
C GLN A 128 -3.70 -7.70 12.59
N LYS A 129 -3.90 -8.87 13.22
CA LYS A 129 -4.58 -8.98 14.52
C LYS A 129 -3.89 -8.13 15.60
N ARG A 130 -2.57 -8.16 15.66
CA ARG A 130 -1.79 -7.34 16.61
C ARG A 130 -1.95 -5.85 16.32
N TYR A 131 -1.89 -5.46 15.06
CA TYR A 131 -2.10 -4.08 14.63
C TYR A 131 -3.50 -3.59 15.01
N ASP A 132 -4.54 -4.37 14.71
CA ASP A 132 -5.93 -4.01 15.02
C ASP A 132 -6.16 -3.89 16.53
N ALA A 133 -5.58 -4.80 17.32
CA ALA A 133 -5.64 -4.73 18.78
C ALA A 133 -4.91 -3.49 19.33
N LEU A 134 -3.75 -3.14 18.78
CA LEU A 134 -3.00 -1.95 19.17
C LEU A 134 -3.77 -0.68 18.79
N LYS A 135 -4.35 -0.64 17.59
CA LYS A 135 -5.17 0.45 17.11
C LYS A 135 -6.39 0.67 18.00
N ALA A 136 -7.11 -0.40 18.35
CA ALA A 136 -8.24 -0.31 19.28
C ALA A 136 -7.84 0.21 20.67
N ARG A 137 -6.62 -0.10 21.15
CA ARG A 137 -6.10 0.47 22.40
C ARG A 137 -5.78 1.96 22.26
N LEU A 138 -5.18 2.36 21.14
CA LEU A 138 -4.92 3.76 20.83
C LEU A 138 -6.23 4.56 20.78
N ASP A 139 -7.23 4.05 20.07
CA ASP A 139 -8.54 4.69 19.93
C ASP A 139 -9.20 4.87 21.31
N ARG A 140 -9.19 3.83 22.16
CA ARG A 140 -9.69 3.96 23.54
C ARG A 140 -8.91 4.95 24.40
N ALA A 141 -7.59 5.02 24.23
CA ALA A 141 -6.76 5.97 24.97
C ALA A 141 -7.06 7.41 24.54
N THR A 142 -7.19 7.66 23.23
CA THR A 142 -7.55 8.97 22.69
C THR A 142 -8.94 9.42 23.17
N GLU A 143 -9.95 8.54 23.14
CA GLU A 143 -11.27 8.82 23.71
C GLU A 143 -11.23 9.21 25.19
N ARG A 144 -10.41 8.51 25.99
CA ARG A 144 -10.24 8.84 27.42
C ARG A 144 -9.58 10.19 27.62
N MET A 145 -8.56 10.50 26.83
CA MET A 145 -7.89 11.79 26.87
C MET A 145 -8.85 12.93 26.51
N ASP A 146 -9.67 12.74 25.49
CA ASP A 146 -10.63 13.77 25.06
C ASP A 146 -11.72 13.98 26.10
N ARG A 147 -12.22 12.92 26.75
CA ARG A 147 -13.12 13.05 27.90
C ARG A 147 -12.47 13.79 29.08
N ALA A 148 -11.22 13.46 29.39
CA ALA A 148 -10.48 14.12 30.46
C ALA A 148 -10.26 15.61 30.16
N LYS A 149 -9.96 15.98 28.90
CA LYS A 149 -9.87 17.39 28.47
C LYS A 149 -11.20 18.12 28.70
N VAL A 150 -12.32 17.55 28.26
CA VAL A 150 -13.65 18.15 28.46
C VAL A 150 -13.97 18.34 29.94
N GLN A 151 -13.65 17.34 30.77
CA GLN A 151 -13.82 17.45 32.22
C GLN A 151 -12.94 18.55 32.83
N MET A 152 -11.67 18.62 32.43
CA MET A 152 -10.74 19.65 32.90
C MET A 152 -11.18 21.05 32.47
N ASP A 153 -11.68 21.22 31.25
CA ASP A 153 -12.21 22.50 30.76
C ASP A 153 -13.47 22.91 31.54
N ALA A 154 -14.36 21.96 31.83
CA ALA A 154 -15.54 22.20 32.66
C ALA A 154 -15.15 22.59 34.09
N LEU A 155 -14.19 21.89 34.69
CA LEU A 155 -13.65 22.19 36.02
C LEU A 155 -12.98 23.57 36.05
N ALA A 156 -12.19 23.91 35.03
CA ALA A 156 -11.57 25.23 34.91
C ALA A 156 -12.61 26.36 34.79
N LYS A 157 -13.73 26.12 34.08
CA LYS A 157 -14.86 27.06 34.06
C LYS A 157 -15.54 27.16 35.43
N ALA A 158 -15.83 26.04 36.08
CA ALA A 158 -16.47 25.99 37.39
C ALA A 158 -15.64 26.74 38.45
N VAL A 159 -14.32 26.50 38.50
CA VAL A 159 -13.40 27.20 39.41
C VAL A 159 -13.37 28.71 39.14
N LYS A 160 -13.41 29.14 37.86
CA LYS A 160 -13.48 30.57 37.53
C LYS A 160 -14.78 31.22 38.02
N THR A 161 -15.91 30.53 37.89
CA THR A 161 -17.20 31.01 38.42
C THR A 161 -17.23 31.00 39.95
N ASP A 162 -16.69 29.97 40.59
CA ASP A 162 -16.70 29.80 42.05
C ASP A 162 -15.77 30.82 42.75
N ARG A 163 -14.67 31.23 42.10
CA ARG A 163 -13.82 32.32 42.58
C ARG A 163 -14.54 33.68 42.66
N ASN A 164 -15.64 33.83 41.93
CA ASN A 164 -16.52 35.00 41.99
C ASN A 164 -17.75 34.78 42.89
N ASP A 165 -17.95 33.58 43.44
CA ASP A 165 -19.08 33.26 44.32
C ASP A 165 -18.63 33.31 45.80
N VAL A 166 -19.19 34.25 46.56
CA VAL A 166 -18.76 34.59 47.94
C VAL A 166 -19.53 33.75 48.99
N ARG A 167 -20.25 32.71 48.58
CA ARG A 167 -21.13 31.93 49.46
C ARG A 167 -20.38 30.78 50.14
N ARG A 168 -20.37 30.76 51.48
CA ARG A 168 -19.74 29.70 52.29
C ARG A 168 -20.49 28.37 52.15
N TYR A 169 -19.78 27.31 51.74
CA TYR A 169 -20.31 25.94 51.66
C TYR A 169 -20.76 25.40 53.03
N LYS A 170 -21.97 24.82 53.10
CA LYS A 170 -22.52 24.15 54.29
C LYS A 170 -22.55 22.64 54.01
N ILE A 171 -21.83 21.86 54.82
CA ILE A 171 -21.75 20.39 54.69
C ILE A 171 -23.05 19.78 55.24
N ALA A 172 -23.82 19.10 54.39
CA ALA A 172 -24.98 18.31 54.81
C ALA A 172 -24.56 16.88 55.17
N ALA A 173 -25.12 16.33 56.25
CA ALA A 173 -24.81 15.00 56.77
C ALA A 173 -25.28 13.87 55.82
N PRO A 174 -24.59 12.70 55.79
CA PRO A 174 -24.92 11.62 54.86
C PRO A 174 -26.25 10.96 55.22
N GLU A 175 -27.11 10.83 54.21
CA GLU A 175 -28.39 10.11 54.29
C GLU A 175 -28.13 8.58 54.37
N LYS A 176 -28.92 7.86 55.19
CA LYS A 176 -28.73 6.42 55.47
C LYS A 176 -28.81 5.60 54.17
N VAL A 177 -27.78 4.80 53.92
CA VAL A 177 -27.69 3.87 52.79
C VAL A 177 -28.79 2.80 52.90
N LYS A 178 -29.64 2.69 51.86
CA LYS A 178 -30.69 1.66 51.77
C LYS A 178 -30.09 0.24 51.75
N ASP A 179 -30.78 -0.68 52.41
CA ASP A 179 -30.36 -2.07 52.63
C ASP A 179 -30.38 -2.89 51.32
N ARG A 180 -29.22 -2.99 50.68
CA ARG A 180 -29.05 -3.68 49.38
C ARG A 180 -29.30 -5.20 49.45
N PRO A 181 -28.90 -5.93 50.51
CA PRO A 181 -29.23 -7.35 50.67
C PRO A 181 -30.73 -7.65 50.68
N GLY A 182 -31.55 -6.83 51.37
CA GLY A 182 -33.00 -7.01 51.42
C GLY A 182 -33.67 -6.86 50.04
N ILE A 183 -33.21 -5.89 49.25
CA ILE A 183 -33.69 -5.65 47.88
C ILE A 183 -33.41 -6.87 46.97
N ILE A 184 -32.25 -7.52 47.13
CA ILE A 184 -31.89 -8.70 46.34
C ILE A 184 -32.76 -9.91 46.75
N ALA A 185 -33.01 -10.10 48.04
CA ALA A 185 -33.87 -11.18 48.52
C ALA A 185 -35.32 -11.02 48.02
N GLU A 186 -35.87 -9.80 48.05
CA GLU A 186 -37.21 -9.53 47.51
C GLU A 186 -37.29 -9.77 46.00
N ALA A 187 -36.26 -9.38 45.24
CA ALA A 187 -36.18 -9.65 43.80
C ALA A 187 -36.17 -11.16 43.48
N VAL A 188 -35.39 -11.96 44.23
CA VAL A 188 -35.32 -13.42 44.07
C VAL A 188 -36.64 -14.10 44.49
N SER A 189 -37.36 -13.52 45.46
CA SER A 189 -38.67 -14.01 45.89
C SER A 189 -39.83 -13.73 44.91
N GLY A 190 -39.56 -13.07 43.78
CA GLY A 190 -40.53 -12.83 42.72
C GLY A 190 -41.27 -11.49 42.81
N ASN A 191 -40.77 -10.53 43.59
CA ASN A 191 -41.34 -9.19 43.63
C ASN A 191 -41.04 -8.43 42.32
N GLU A 192 -42.09 -8.13 41.55
CA GLU A 192 -42.03 -7.45 40.24
C GLU A 192 -41.27 -6.11 40.29
N HIS A 193 -41.29 -5.43 41.44
CA HIS A 193 -40.66 -4.11 41.60
C HIS A 193 -39.12 -4.17 41.64
N TYR A 194 -38.55 -5.32 42.00
CA TYR A 194 -37.10 -5.52 42.11
C TYR A 194 -36.56 -6.61 41.18
N ALA A 195 -37.42 -7.40 40.56
CA ALA A 195 -37.05 -8.45 39.60
C ALA A 195 -36.26 -7.92 38.39
N SER A 196 -36.54 -6.69 37.91
CA SER A 196 -35.79 -6.09 36.80
C SER A 196 -34.35 -5.69 37.17
N LEU A 197 -34.01 -5.67 38.46
CA LEU A 197 -32.68 -5.28 38.96
C LEU A 197 -31.73 -6.48 39.11
N VAL A 198 -32.24 -7.72 39.00
CA VAL A 198 -31.44 -8.94 39.20
C VAL A 198 -31.49 -9.79 37.93
N ALA A 199 -30.34 -9.97 37.29
CA ALA A 199 -30.22 -10.79 36.09
C ALA A 199 -30.29 -12.28 36.44
N THR A 200 -31.39 -12.95 36.08
CA THR A 200 -31.47 -14.41 36.07
C THR A 200 -31.06 -14.93 34.70
N MET A 201 -30.04 -15.79 34.63
CA MET A 201 -29.63 -16.47 33.40
C MET A 201 -30.74 -17.43 32.97
N ARG A 202 -31.55 -17.04 31.99
CA ARG A 202 -32.50 -17.92 31.33
C ARG A 202 -32.05 -18.09 29.88
N ASP A 203 -31.83 -19.35 29.54
CA ASP A 203 -31.70 -19.94 28.22
C ASP A 203 -30.31 -19.96 27.56
N ASP A 204 -29.70 -21.14 27.62
CA ASP A 204 -28.73 -21.66 26.66
C ASP A 204 -29.36 -21.65 25.26
N ASN A 205 -29.20 -20.52 24.59
CA ASN A 205 -29.69 -20.33 23.24
C ASN A 205 -28.86 -21.20 22.28
N SER A 206 -29.46 -22.28 21.76
CA SER A 206 -28.85 -23.20 20.79
C SER A 206 -28.45 -22.52 19.47
N ALA A 207 -28.91 -21.28 19.23
CA ALA A 207 -28.47 -20.41 18.14
C ALA A 207 -27.07 -19.79 18.34
N LEU A 208 -26.47 -19.89 19.53
CA LEU A 208 -25.10 -19.42 19.82
C LEU A 208 -24.01 -20.42 19.38
N LYS A 209 -24.41 -21.59 18.84
CA LYS A 209 -23.53 -22.57 18.20
C LYS A 209 -23.13 -22.13 16.79
N THR A 210 -22.22 -21.19 16.65
CA THR A 210 -21.48 -21.13 15.37
C THR A 210 -20.01 -20.76 15.51
N TRP A 211 -19.61 -19.90 16.45
CA TRP A 211 -18.19 -19.50 16.54
C TRP A 211 -17.52 -19.87 17.87
N THR A 212 -18.16 -19.62 19.01
CA THR A 212 -17.58 -19.87 20.35
C THR A 212 -17.36 -21.34 20.67
N LEU A 213 -18.16 -22.23 20.07
CA LEU A 213 -18.10 -23.69 20.26
C LEU A 213 -17.27 -24.43 19.21
N MET A 214 -16.72 -23.72 18.22
CA MET A 214 -15.77 -24.31 17.27
C MET A 214 -14.39 -24.44 17.92
N SER A 215 -13.72 -25.57 17.67
CA SER A 215 -12.30 -25.70 17.98
C SER A 215 -11.51 -24.64 17.20
N ASP A 216 -10.36 -24.21 17.73
CA ASP A 216 -9.55 -23.20 17.06
C ASP A 216 -9.10 -23.66 15.66
N ALA A 217 -8.90 -24.96 15.46
CA ALA A 217 -8.64 -25.56 14.15
C ALA A 217 -9.82 -25.38 13.17
N ALA A 218 -11.06 -25.56 13.62
CA ALA A 218 -12.24 -25.42 12.78
C ALA A 218 -12.51 -23.94 12.43
N LYS A 219 -12.25 -23.02 13.37
CA LYS A 219 -12.28 -21.56 13.10
C LYS A 219 -11.23 -21.17 12.06
N GLU A 220 -10.04 -21.76 12.13
CA GLU A 220 -8.95 -21.50 11.20
C GLU A 220 -9.25 -22.06 9.80
N GLU A 221 -9.89 -23.23 9.71
CA GLU A 221 -10.36 -23.80 8.45
C GLU A 221 -11.46 -22.94 7.79
N GLU A 222 -12.44 -22.45 8.55
CA GLU A 222 -13.45 -21.53 8.03
C GLU A 222 -12.85 -20.20 7.57
N ALA A 223 -11.92 -19.63 8.35
CA ALA A 223 -11.20 -18.42 7.96
C ALA A 223 -10.42 -18.64 6.66
N ASN A 224 -9.77 -19.80 6.51
CA ASN A 224 -9.08 -20.18 5.28
C ASN A 224 -10.02 -20.31 4.09
N LYS A 225 -11.19 -20.96 4.27
CA LYS A 225 -12.21 -21.10 3.20
C LYS A 225 -12.73 -19.73 2.74
N ARG A 226 -12.95 -18.80 3.68
CA ARG A 226 -13.33 -17.41 3.35
C ARG A 226 -12.23 -16.70 2.56
N MET A 227 -10.98 -16.79 3.01
CA MET A 227 -9.84 -16.20 2.29
C MET A 227 -9.67 -16.74 0.86
N TYR A 228 -9.90 -18.04 0.64
CA TYR A 228 -9.86 -18.65 -0.70
C TYR A 228 -11.00 -18.16 -1.61
N ARG A 229 -12.20 -17.92 -1.08
CA ARG A 229 -13.34 -17.39 -1.85
C ARG A 229 -13.14 -15.94 -2.27
N ASP A 230 -12.46 -15.16 -1.45
CA ASP A 230 -12.25 -13.73 -1.67
C ASP A 230 -11.05 -13.39 -2.59
N LEU A 231 -10.39 -14.40 -3.19
CA LEU A 231 -9.22 -14.29 -4.10
C LEU A 231 -9.49 -14.83 -5.52
#